data_AF-A0A5B0L5H5-F1
#
_entry.id   AF-A0A5B0L5H5-F1
#
_cell.length_a   1.000
_cell.length_b   1.000
_cell.length_c   1.000
_cell.angle_alpha   90.00
_cell.angle_beta   90.00
_cell.angle_gamma   90.00
#
_symmetry.space_group_name_H-M   'P 1'
#
loop_
_entity.id
_entity.type
_entity.pdbx_description
1 polymer ?
#
loop_
_entity_poly.entity_id
_entity_poly.type
_entity_poly.pdbx_seq_one_letter_code
_entity_poly.pdbx_strand_id
1 'polypeptide(L)'
;MNDASAPTFAPTIWRHRCAAALLAAAIGATAWPVHASTDSEPPADRVPAPAQALPAPDVPPVPAVPDLSALRTALAEFHCAELEVAVGKDQRIAISGLTAGDTDPDSLALLAQDYGTGQRAAVEVERASPALCEPLTLISTLRTTNTGLAAPLSIRVKSEGGGTTLDGGQDLVFDVAAPDFPAHLQVDYFTSDGDVIHLLPNPLEISGRVEANAIRRLGERSAGGRFWSIGPPYGHELIVVIASPTPLFPSPRPEAEAAASYLPALKQALEAAAPTTVASARFLKTKAP
;
A
#
# COMPACT_ATOMS: atom_id res chain seq x y z
N MET A 1 5.76 -60.95 17.56
CA MET A 1 7.01 -60.47 16.93
C MET A 1 6.66 -59.23 16.14
N ASN A 2 7.23 -58.10 16.57
CA ASN A 2 7.16 -56.73 16.05
C ASN A 2 5.81 -56.00 16.18
N ASP A 3 5.51 -55.60 17.42
CA ASP A 3 4.69 -54.42 17.73
C ASP A 3 5.54 -53.17 17.50
N ALA A 4 5.06 -52.23 16.68
CA ALA A 4 5.70 -50.94 16.45
C ALA A 4 4.74 -49.82 16.89
N SER A 5 5.18 -49.14 17.95
CA SER A 5 4.48 -48.09 18.68
C SER A 5 4.27 -46.81 17.88
N ALA A 6 3.06 -46.25 17.97
CA ALA A 6 2.74 -44.89 17.55
C ALA A 6 2.98 -43.90 18.70
N PRO A 7 3.57 -42.71 18.47
CA PRO A 7 3.62 -41.67 19.48
C PRO A 7 2.34 -40.81 19.49
N THR A 8 1.63 -40.86 20.61
CA THR A 8 0.53 -39.97 20.98
C THR A 8 1.09 -38.63 21.46
N PHE A 9 0.84 -37.53 20.74
CA PHE A 9 1.13 -36.18 21.22
C PHE A 9 -0.08 -35.60 21.96
N ALA A 10 0.10 -35.36 23.27
CA ALA A 10 -0.85 -34.69 24.14
C ALA A 10 -0.74 -33.15 24.01
N PRO A 11 -1.84 -32.39 24.16
CA PRO A 11 -1.80 -30.94 24.12
C PRO A 11 -1.27 -30.35 25.43
N THR A 12 -0.23 -29.51 25.32
CA THR A 12 0.35 -28.78 26.45
C THR A 12 -0.49 -27.55 26.78
N ILE A 13 -1.00 -27.52 28.01
CA ILE A 13 -1.85 -26.49 28.59
C ILE A 13 -0.99 -25.27 28.94
N TRP A 14 -1.18 -24.12 28.27
CA TRP A 14 -0.56 -22.86 28.69
C TRP A 14 -1.38 -22.22 29.80
N ARG A 15 -0.79 -22.15 30.99
CA ARG A 15 -1.39 -21.59 32.20
C ARG A 15 -1.47 -20.07 32.16
N HIS A 16 -2.64 -19.54 32.50
CA HIS A 16 -2.89 -18.16 32.89
C HIS A 16 -1.99 -17.70 34.05
N ARG A 17 -1.48 -16.46 33.97
CA ARG A 17 -1.08 -15.68 35.15
C ARG A 17 -1.67 -14.28 35.06
N CYS A 18 -2.54 -14.00 36.03
CA CYS A 18 -3.08 -12.68 36.36
C CYS A 18 -1.99 -11.74 36.88
N ALA A 19 -2.12 -10.46 36.60
CA ALA A 19 -1.73 -9.39 37.54
C ALA A 19 -2.62 -8.17 37.29
N ALA A 20 -3.43 -7.85 38.28
CA ALA A 20 -4.30 -6.69 38.36
C ALA A 20 -3.52 -5.47 38.84
N ALA A 21 -3.91 -4.28 38.38
CA ALA A 21 -3.69 -3.04 39.12
C ALA A 21 -4.88 -2.10 38.87
N LEU A 22 -5.78 -2.09 39.86
CA LEU A 22 -6.86 -1.13 40.05
C LEU A 22 -6.29 0.15 40.66
N LEU A 23 -6.70 1.32 40.17
CA LEU A 23 -6.69 2.56 40.95
C LEU A 23 -7.97 3.35 40.61
N ALA A 24 -8.86 3.40 41.60
CA ALA A 24 -10.08 4.19 41.67
C ALA A 24 -9.73 5.61 42.17
N ALA A 25 -10.22 6.67 41.53
CA ALA A 25 -11.42 7.45 41.88
C ALA A 25 -11.09 8.75 42.65
N ALA A 26 -11.62 9.88 42.16
CA ALA A 26 -12.33 10.87 42.99
C ALA A 26 -13.02 11.92 42.09
N ILE A 27 -14.32 12.09 42.36
CA ILE A 27 -15.24 13.09 41.81
C ILE A 27 -15.22 14.29 42.76
N GLY A 28 -15.32 15.51 42.26
CA GLY A 28 -15.54 16.70 43.09
C GLY A 28 -15.92 17.92 42.27
N ALA A 29 -17.21 18.26 42.30
CA ALA A 29 -17.79 19.42 41.64
C ALA A 29 -18.08 20.55 42.63
N THR A 30 -18.17 21.77 42.08
CA THR A 30 -18.85 22.98 42.57
C THR A 30 -18.23 23.78 43.73
N ALA A 31 -18.01 25.07 43.50
CA ALA A 31 -18.86 26.18 43.97
C ALA A 31 -18.03 27.47 44.20
N TRP A 32 -18.46 28.57 43.60
CA TRP A 32 -17.99 29.92 43.92
C TRP A 32 -18.48 30.37 45.30
N PRO A 33 -17.75 31.31 45.93
CA PRO A 33 -18.43 32.52 46.35
C PRO A 33 -17.70 33.80 45.97
N VAL A 34 -18.52 34.78 45.58
CA VAL A 34 -18.27 36.22 45.54
C VAL A 34 -18.19 36.75 46.97
N HIS A 35 -17.21 37.61 47.29
CA HIS A 35 -17.30 38.77 48.21
C HIS A 35 -16.17 39.73 47.76
N ALA A 36 -16.51 40.85 47.11
CA ALA A 36 -16.95 42.13 47.69
C ALA A 36 -15.76 42.99 48.16
N SER A 37 -15.68 44.14 47.51
CA SER A 37 -14.68 45.20 47.53
C SER A 37 -14.46 45.84 48.90
N THR A 38 -13.23 46.33 49.11
CA THR A 38 -13.00 47.53 49.93
C THR A 38 -12.03 48.45 49.20
N ASP A 39 -12.52 49.67 48.97
CA ASP A 39 -11.82 50.84 48.48
C ASP A 39 -10.54 51.14 49.26
N SER A 40 -9.54 51.68 48.57
CA SER A 40 -8.75 52.84 49.02
C SER A 40 -7.93 53.41 47.86
N GLU A 41 -8.27 54.65 47.49
CA GLU A 41 -7.65 55.54 46.50
C GLU A 41 -6.22 56.01 46.98
N PRO A 42 -5.31 56.43 46.07
CA PRO A 42 -3.85 56.29 46.21
C PRO A 42 -3.19 57.52 46.87
N PRO A 43 -1.85 57.52 47.03
CA PRO A 43 -1.07 58.28 46.05
C PRO A 43 0.37 57.78 45.81
N ALA A 44 0.97 58.41 44.78
CA ALA A 44 2.38 58.70 44.56
C ALA A 44 3.04 57.98 43.36
N ASP A 45 3.19 58.80 42.31
CA ASP A 45 4.07 58.64 41.17
C ASP A 45 5.36 57.87 41.48
N ARG A 46 5.50 56.71 40.83
CA ARG A 46 6.78 56.24 40.33
C ARG A 46 6.59 55.91 38.87
N VAL A 47 7.19 56.74 38.02
CA VAL A 47 7.43 56.40 36.61
C VAL A 47 8.27 55.12 36.60
N PRO A 48 7.77 53.98 36.10
CA PRO A 48 8.61 52.79 35.92
C PRO A 48 9.55 53.08 34.75
N ALA A 49 10.86 52.93 34.98
CA ALA A 49 11.83 52.89 33.90
C ALA A 49 11.40 51.79 32.90
N PRO A 50 11.46 52.01 31.57
CA PRO A 50 11.07 50.99 30.62
C PRO A 50 11.98 49.77 30.79
N ALA A 51 11.38 48.65 31.24
CA ALA A 51 12.03 47.35 31.24
C ALA A 51 12.32 46.98 29.79
N GLN A 52 13.59 46.96 29.41
CA GLN A 52 14.00 46.46 28.10
C GLN A 52 13.64 44.99 28.03
N ALA A 53 12.76 44.63 27.09
CA ALA A 53 12.44 43.24 26.80
C ALA A 53 13.73 42.54 26.34
N LEU A 54 14.11 41.46 27.03
CA LEU A 54 15.16 40.57 26.55
C LEU A 54 14.73 40.04 25.17
N PRO A 55 15.62 40.04 24.15
CA PRO A 55 15.31 39.40 22.89
C PRO A 55 14.98 37.93 23.14
N ALA A 56 13.88 37.46 22.56
CA ALA A 56 13.51 36.05 22.61
C ALA A 56 14.64 35.22 21.99
N PRO A 57 14.99 34.05 22.55
CA PRO A 57 15.96 33.17 21.92
C PRO A 57 15.44 32.77 20.53
N ASP A 58 16.30 32.92 19.53
CA ASP A 58 16.03 32.48 18.16
C ASP A 58 15.65 31.00 18.18
N VAL A 59 14.39 30.70 17.86
CA VAL A 59 13.96 29.32 17.64
C VAL A 59 14.74 28.84 16.41
N PRO A 60 15.59 27.80 16.53
CA PRO A 60 16.33 27.30 15.39
C PRO A 60 15.35 26.92 14.28
N PRO A 61 15.62 27.29 13.01
CA PRO A 61 14.71 27.02 11.91
C PRO A 61 14.45 25.51 11.82
N VAL A 62 13.18 25.12 11.83
CA VAL A 62 12.77 23.74 11.55
C VAL A 62 13.36 23.38 10.19
N PRO A 63 14.12 22.27 10.06
CA PRO A 63 14.66 21.86 8.77
C PRO A 63 13.53 21.76 7.75
N ALA A 64 13.60 22.56 6.68
CA ALA A 64 12.64 22.46 5.60
C ALA A 64 12.77 21.06 4.98
N VAL A 65 11.70 20.26 5.04
CA VAL A 65 11.65 18.98 4.34
C VAL A 65 11.84 19.26 2.85
N PRO A 66 12.84 18.65 2.19
CA PRO A 66 13.05 18.81 0.76
C PRO A 66 11.77 18.53 -0.03
N ASP A 67 11.41 19.42 -0.95
CA ASP A 67 10.31 19.15 -1.88
C ASP A 67 10.77 18.13 -2.94
N LEU A 68 10.30 16.90 -2.80
CA LEU A 68 10.61 15.79 -3.71
C LEU A 68 9.58 15.64 -4.84
N SER A 69 8.64 16.57 -5.00
CA SER A 69 7.53 16.44 -5.97
C SER A 69 8.03 16.29 -7.41
N ALA A 70 9.03 17.08 -7.82
CA ALA A 70 9.60 16.97 -9.16
C ALA A 70 10.34 15.64 -9.38
N LEU A 71 11.05 15.12 -8.38
CA LEU A 71 11.68 13.80 -8.44
C LEU A 71 10.63 12.69 -8.50
N ARG A 72 9.51 12.79 -7.76
CA ARG A 72 8.39 11.85 -7.89
C ARG A 72 7.83 11.82 -9.29
N THR A 73 7.64 12.98 -9.92
CA THR A 73 7.19 13.07 -11.31
C THR A 73 8.20 12.40 -12.25
N ALA A 74 9.50 12.65 -12.08
CA ALA A 74 10.52 12.01 -12.92
C ALA A 74 10.58 10.48 -12.73
N LEU A 75 10.39 9.97 -11.50
CA LEU A 75 10.34 8.54 -11.22
C LEU A 75 9.08 7.86 -11.79
N ALA A 76 7.99 8.61 -11.98
CA ALA A 76 6.74 8.08 -12.56
C ALA A 76 6.87 7.75 -14.07
N GLU A 77 7.88 8.30 -14.76
CA GLU A 77 8.18 7.97 -16.16
C GLU A 77 8.75 6.56 -16.32
N PHE A 78 9.20 5.92 -15.24
CA PHE A 78 9.66 4.53 -15.27
C PHE A 78 8.47 3.57 -15.23
N HIS A 79 7.82 3.35 -16.38
CA HIS A 79 6.56 2.60 -16.48
C HIS A 79 6.61 1.14 -16.01
N CYS A 80 7.81 0.53 -15.95
CA CYS A 80 8.01 -0.83 -15.46
C CYS A 80 8.59 -0.88 -14.04
N ALA A 81 8.53 0.22 -13.31
CA ALA A 81 8.99 0.30 -11.94
C ALA A 81 7.92 0.89 -11.01
N GLU A 82 7.87 0.37 -9.78
CA GLU A 82 7.17 0.99 -8.67
C GLU A 82 8.25 1.55 -7.75
N LEU A 83 8.52 2.85 -7.89
CA LEU A 83 9.57 3.56 -7.18
C LEU A 83 8.93 4.54 -6.20
N GLU A 84 9.42 4.52 -4.98
CA GLU A 84 9.08 5.47 -3.94
C GLU A 84 10.31 6.31 -3.60
N VAL A 85 10.07 7.55 -3.21
CA VAL A 85 11.13 8.46 -2.76
C VAL A 85 10.77 9.05 -1.40
N ALA A 86 11.74 8.96 -0.50
CA ALA A 86 11.68 9.51 0.84
C ALA A 86 12.99 10.22 1.19
N VAL A 87 12.97 10.99 2.28
CA VAL A 87 14.20 11.46 2.93
C VAL A 87 14.54 10.47 4.03
N GLY A 88 15.70 9.82 3.91
CA GLY A 88 16.22 8.88 4.88
C GLY A 88 16.52 9.54 6.23
N LYS A 89 16.70 8.71 7.27
CA LYS A 89 17.06 9.17 8.62
C LYS A 89 18.39 9.94 8.64
N ASP A 90 19.26 9.64 7.68
CA ASP A 90 20.54 10.28 7.43
C ASP A 90 20.44 11.57 6.60
N GLN A 91 19.21 12.07 6.37
CA GLN A 91 18.90 13.25 5.55
C GLN A 91 19.22 13.10 4.06
N ARG A 92 19.55 11.89 3.59
CA ARG A 92 19.77 11.62 2.16
C ARG A 92 18.45 11.32 1.46
N ILE A 93 18.36 11.68 0.17
CA ILE A 93 17.30 11.15 -0.70
C ILE A 93 17.45 9.63 -0.75
N ALA A 94 16.38 8.91 -0.46
CA ALA A 94 16.30 7.46 -0.57
C ALA A 94 15.25 7.10 -1.63
N ILE A 95 15.68 6.35 -2.64
CA ILE A 95 14.80 5.74 -3.64
C ILE A 95 14.73 4.26 -3.32
N SER A 96 13.53 3.75 -3.13
CA SER A 96 13.29 2.33 -2.89
C SER A 96 12.20 1.83 -3.81
N GLY A 97 12.20 0.53 -4.12
CA GLY A 97 11.09 -0.05 -4.86
C GLY A 97 11.45 -1.31 -5.62
N LEU A 98 10.74 -1.51 -6.72
CA LEU A 98 10.88 -2.67 -7.59
C LEU A 98 10.89 -2.23 -9.05
N THR A 99 11.72 -2.88 -9.86
CA THR A 99 11.67 -2.75 -11.32
C THR A 99 11.56 -4.10 -12.01
N ALA A 100 10.62 -4.20 -12.95
CA ALA A 100 10.56 -5.27 -13.93
C ALA A 100 11.26 -4.87 -15.26
N GLY A 101 11.79 -3.66 -15.35
CA GLY A 101 12.52 -3.20 -16.54
C GLY A 101 14.04 -3.14 -16.32
N ASP A 102 14.74 -2.59 -17.30
CA ASP A 102 16.20 -2.37 -17.24
C ASP A 102 16.58 -1.14 -16.40
N THR A 103 15.76 -0.78 -15.41
CA THR A 103 16.03 0.37 -14.54
C THR A 103 17.26 0.10 -13.69
N ASP A 104 18.35 0.78 -14.02
CA ASP A 104 19.61 0.66 -13.32
C ASP A 104 19.65 1.57 -12.06
N PRO A 105 20.02 1.03 -10.89
CA PRO A 105 20.15 1.81 -9.65
C PRO A 105 21.10 3.01 -9.77
N ASP A 106 22.18 2.92 -10.56
CA ASP A 106 23.09 4.05 -10.74
C ASP A 106 22.46 5.18 -11.55
N SER A 107 21.65 4.86 -12.55
CA SER A 107 20.84 5.82 -13.29
C SER A 107 19.82 6.53 -12.40
N LEU A 108 19.18 5.81 -11.47
CA LEU A 108 18.28 6.41 -10.46
C LEU A 108 19.05 7.32 -9.49
N ALA A 109 20.25 6.90 -9.06
CA ALA A 109 21.11 7.70 -8.20
C ALA A 109 21.61 8.97 -8.89
N LEU A 110 21.83 8.93 -10.21
CA LEU A 110 22.16 10.10 -11.02
C LEU A 110 20.96 11.04 -11.16
N LEU A 111 19.78 10.52 -11.51
CA LEU A 111 18.55 11.32 -11.59
C LEU A 111 18.29 12.07 -10.27
N ALA A 112 18.48 11.40 -9.14
CA ALA A 112 18.27 12.01 -7.82
C ALA A 112 19.27 13.12 -7.47
N GLN A 113 20.46 13.15 -8.10
CA GLN A 113 21.47 14.19 -7.83
C GLN A 113 20.99 15.58 -8.25
N ASP A 114 20.19 15.67 -9.31
CA ASP A 114 19.63 16.94 -9.79
C ASP A 114 18.64 17.57 -8.79
N TYR A 115 18.15 16.77 -7.82
CA TYR A 115 17.18 17.19 -6.80
C TYR A 115 17.76 17.21 -5.38
N GLY A 116 19.00 16.74 -5.20
CA GLY A 116 19.65 16.61 -3.89
C GLY A 116 20.62 17.75 -3.57
N THR A 117 20.97 17.89 -2.29
CA THR A 117 21.95 18.88 -1.79
C THR A 117 23.41 18.40 -1.92
N GLY A 118 23.72 17.63 -2.97
CA GLY A 118 25.06 17.11 -3.25
C GLY A 118 25.43 15.78 -2.58
N GLN A 119 24.54 15.19 -1.78
CA GLN A 119 24.71 13.84 -1.24
C GLN A 119 24.21 12.78 -2.24
N ARG A 120 24.95 11.69 -2.43
CA ARG A 120 24.50 10.57 -3.29
C ARG A 120 23.27 9.91 -2.67
N ALA A 121 22.21 9.77 -3.47
CA ALA A 121 20.99 9.10 -3.07
C ALA A 121 21.26 7.64 -2.67
N ALA A 122 20.56 7.17 -1.64
CA ALA A 122 20.49 5.75 -1.32
C ALA A 122 19.47 5.10 -2.25
N VAL A 123 19.87 4.10 -3.04
CA VAL A 123 18.98 3.43 -3.98
C VAL A 123 18.89 1.94 -3.61
N GLU A 124 17.69 1.49 -3.28
CA GLU A 124 17.38 0.10 -2.93
C GLU A 124 16.22 -0.40 -3.79
N VAL A 125 16.57 -0.92 -4.98
CA VAL A 125 15.58 -1.40 -5.95
C VAL A 125 15.77 -2.89 -6.16
N GLU A 126 14.74 -3.66 -5.87
CA GLU A 126 14.69 -5.08 -6.19
C GLU A 126 14.40 -5.27 -7.70
N ARG A 127 14.88 -6.38 -8.28
CA ARG A 127 14.61 -6.73 -9.68
C ARG A 127 13.59 -7.85 -9.77
N ALA A 128 12.49 -7.56 -10.46
CA ALA A 128 11.46 -8.51 -10.83
C ALA A 128 11.72 -9.14 -12.21
N SER A 129 10.94 -10.16 -12.55
CA SER A 129 10.97 -10.76 -13.88
C SER A 129 10.59 -9.73 -14.96
N PRO A 130 11.33 -9.64 -16.09
CA PRO A 130 10.96 -8.79 -17.21
C PRO A 130 9.57 -9.05 -17.80
N ALA A 131 9.04 -10.28 -17.60
CA ALA A 131 7.68 -10.64 -18.00
C ALA A 131 6.60 -9.77 -17.34
N LEU A 132 6.90 -9.13 -16.20
CA LEU A 132 5.95 -8.29 -15.47
C LEU A 132 5.92 -6.82 -15.95
N CYS A 133 6.81 -6.44 -16.88
CA CYS A 133 6.86 -5.09 -17.43
C CYS A 133 5.74 -4.82 -18.45
N GLU A 134 5.42 -5.81 -19.29
CA GLU A 134 4.37 -5.68 -20.30
C GLU A 134 2.97 -5.39 -19.71
N PRO A 135 2.46 -6.13 -18.70
CA PRO A 135 1.16 -5.81 -18.09
C PRO A 135 1.12 -4.41 -17.48
N LEU A 136 2.20 -3.95 -16.85
CA LEU A 136 2.29 -2.59 -16.28
C LEU A 136 2.23 -1.50 -17.35
N THR A 137 2.97 -1.69 -18.43
CA THR A 137 3.00 -0.75 -19.56
C THR A 137 1.61 -0.65 -20.19
N LEU A 138 0.95 -1.80 -20.37
CA LEU A 138 -0.37 -1.88 -20.98
C LEU A 138 -1.45 -1.08 -20.22
N ILE A 139 -1.36 -1.04 -18.88
CA ILE A 139 -2.32 -0.32 -18.03
C ILE A 139 -1.84 1.07 -17.56
N SER A 140 -0.69 1.54 -18.06
CA SER A 140 -0.02 2.76 -17.57
C SER A 140 -0.94 3.99 -17.57
N THR A 141 -1.61 4.28 -18.69
CA THR A 141 -2.58 5.38 -18.79
C THR A 141 -3.73 5.22 -17.81
N LEU A 142 -4.26 4.00 -17.64
CA LEU A 142 -5.37 3.74 -16.72
C LEU A 142 -4.96 3.92 -15.26
N ARG A 143 -3.71 3.61 -14.90
CA ARG A 143 -3.14 3.88 -13.57
C ARG A 143 -3.00 5.38 -13.33
N THR A 144 -2.53 6.13 -14.32
CA THR A 144 -2.44 7.60 -14.24
C THR A 144 -3.81 8.24 -14.09
N THR A 145 -4.84 7.75 -14.80
CA THR A 145 -6.22 8.21 -14.58
C THR A 145 -6.71 7.88 -13.17
N ASN A 146 -6.39 6.67 -12.68
CA ASN A 146 -6.78 6.22 -11.35
C ASN A 146 -6.23 7.11 -10.22
N THR A 147 -4.98 7.60 -10.31
CA THR A 147 -4.39 8.46 -9.27
C THR A 147 -5.06 9.83 -9.16
N GLY A 148 -5.75 10.29 -10.22
CA GLY A 148 -6.51 11.53 -10.23
C GLY A 148 -7.91 11.42 -9.59
N LEU A 149 -8.36 10.21 -9.22
CA LEU A 149 -9.68 10.00 -8.64
C LEU A 149 -9.73 10.37 -7.15
N ALA A 150 -10.88 10.88 -6.70
CA ALA A 150 -11.14 11.11 -5.27
C ALA A 150 -11.21 9.81 -4.47
N ALA A 151 -11.75 8.75 -5.08
CA ALA A 151 -11.77 7.39 -4.55
C ALA A 151 -11.06 6.46 -5.56
N PRO A 152 -9.73 6.31 -5.48
CA PRO A 152 -8.98 5.49 -6.43
C PRO A 152 -9.21 3.99 -6.20
N LEU A 153 -9.22 3.23 -7.30
CA LEU A 153 -9.10 1.78 -7.27
C LEU A 153 -7.79 1.40 -6.58
N SER A 154 -7.86 0.61 -5.52
CA SER A 154 -6.66 0.22 -4.77
C SER A 154 -6.68 -1.24 -4.31
N ILE A 155 -5.48 -1.80 -4.20
CA ILE A 155 -5.23 -3.17 -3.78
C ILE A 155 -4.54 -3.13 -2.41
N ARG A 156 -5.10 -3.80 -1.42
CA ARG A 156 -4.53 -3.92 -0.08
C ARG A 156 -4.31 -5.39 0.25
N VAL A 157 -3.04 -5.79 0.18
CA VAL A 157 -2.60 -7.13 0.55
C VAL A 157 -2.47 -7.21 2.06
N LYS A 158 -2.99 -8.29 2.65
CA LYS A 158 -2.79 -8.57 4.07
C LYS A 158 -1.64 -9.56 4.21
N SER A 159 -0.52 -9.11 4.78
CA SER A 159 0.57 -9.98 5.21
C SER A 159 0.75 -9.87 6.72
N GLU A 160 1.08 -10.99 7.36
CA GLU A 160 1.50 -11.03 8.75
C GLU A 160 2.80 -10.22 8.90
N GLY A 161 2.74 -9.07 9.59
CA GLY A 161 3.88 -8.14 9.70
C GLY A 161 3.82 -6.90 8.82
N GLY A 162 2.74 -6.69 8.07
CA GLY A 162 2.47 -5.42 7.36
C GLY A 162 3.25 -5.22 6.06
N GLY A 163 3.92 -6.26 5.54
CA GLY A 163 4.60 -6.25 4.25
C GLY A 163 3.74 -6.71 3.08
N THR A 164 4.36 -6.87 1.91
CA THR A 164 3.78 -7.54 0.72
C THR A 164 4.46 -8.90 0.46
N THR A 165 5.16 -9.44 1.47
CA THR A 165 5.81 -10.74 1.37
C THR A 165 4.87 -11.85 1.83
N LEU A 166 4.79 -12.94 1.07
CA LEU A 166 4.00 -14.13 1.38
C LEU A 166 4.86 -15.39 1.29
N ASP A 167 4.68 -16.29 2.24
CA ASP A 167 5.33 -17.60 2.31
C ASP A 167 4.55 -18.65 1.52
N GLY A 168 5.25 -19.63 0.96
CA GLY A 168 4.63 -20.78 0.32
C GLY A 168 3.59 -21.46 1.21
N GLY A 169 2.42 -21.76 0.65
CA GLY A 169 1.29 -22.35 1.35
C GLY A 169 0.38 -21.35 2.08
N GLN A 170 0.76 -20.07 2.21
CA GLN A 170 -0.16 -19.03 2.69
C GLN A 170 -1.26 -18.78 1.66
N ASP A 171 -2.46 -18.45 2.13
CA ASP A 171 -3.56 -18.05 1.26
C ASP A 171 -3.31 -16.63 0.72
N LEU A 172 -3.50 -16.42 -0.59
CA LEU A 172 -3.44 -15.10 -1.22
C LEU A 172 -4.70 -14.32 -0.90
N VAL A 173 -4.67 -13.53 0.17
CA VAL A 173 -5.81 -12.73 0.65
C VAL A 173 -5.52 -11.24 0.50
N PHE A 174 -6.41 -10.54 -0.21
CA PHE A 174 -6.31 -9.09 -0.38
C PHE A 174 -7.69 -8.44 -0.56
N ASP A 175 -7.74 -7.14 -0.29
CA ASP A 175 -8.91 -6.30 -0.49
C ASP A 175 -8.72 -5.43 -1.74
N VAL A 176 -9.75 -5.35 -2.56
CA VAL A 176 -9.89 -4.37 -3.64
C VAL A 176 -10.89 -3.32 -3.19
N ALA A 177 -10.47 -2.06 -3.08
CA ALA A 177 -11.39 -0.94 -2.91
C ALA A 177 -11.81 -0.44 -4.31
N ALA A 178 -13.10 -0.53 -4.62
CA ALA A 178 -13.67 -0.11 -5.89
C ALA A 178 -13.67 1.44 -6.01
N PRO A 179 -13.64 1.96 -7.24
CA PRO A 179 -13.77 3.40 -7.49
C PRO A 179 -15.19 3.90 -7.16
N ASP A 180 -15.45 5.19 -7.35
CA ASP A 180 -16.73 5.85 -7.08
C ASP A 180 -17.87 5.51 -8.07
N PHE A 181 -17.71 4.47 -8.89
CA PHE A 181 -18.71 3.98 -9.82
C PHE A 181 -18.88 2.44 -9.73
N PRO A 182 -20.08 1.91 -10.01
CA PRO A 182 -20.28 0.45 -10.11
C PRO A 182 -19.45 -0.13 -11.26
N ALA A 183 -18.74 -1.22 -11.01
CA ALA A 183 -17.77 -1.76 -11.95
C ALA A 183 -17.80 -3.29 -12.01
N HIS A 184 -17.34 -3.81 -13.13
CA HIS A 184 -16.88 -5.18 -13.30
C HIS A 184 -15.36 -5.21 -13.11
N LEU A 185 -14.90 -6.06 -12.19
CA LEU A 185 -13.49 -6.24 -11.89
C LEU A 185 -12.90 -7.34 -12.78
N GLN A 186 -11.83 -7.01 -13.49
CA GLN A 186 -10.85 -7.97 -13.99
C GLN A 186 -9.69 -7.99 -12.99
N VAL A 187 -9.43 -9.15 -12.38
CA VAL A 187 -8.36 -9.31 -11.39
C VAL A 187 -7.46 -10.45 -11.85
N ASP A 188 -6.21 -10.09 -12.17
CA ASP A 188 -5.22 -10.98 -12.75
C ASP A 188 -3.99 -11.06 -11.85
N TYR A 189 -3.46 -12.27 -11.67
CA TYR A 189 -2.23 -12.56 -10.93
C TYR A 189 -1.16 -13.04 -11.91
N PHE A 190 -0.17 -12.19 -12.19
CA PHE A 190 0.95 -12.55 -13.05
C PHE A 190 2.08 -13.13 -12.20
N THR A 191 2.52 -14.33 -12.58
CA THR A 191 3.60 -15.06 -11.91
C THR A 191 4.96 -14.68 -12.49
N SER A 192 6.02 -14.98 -11.74
CA SER A 192 7.39 -14.66 -12.14
C SER A 192 7.86 -15.41 -13.41
N ASP A 193 7.26 -16.56 -13.74
CA ASP A 193 7.53 -17.38 -14.93
C ASP A 193 6.71 -17.02 -16.17
N GLY A 194 5.84 -16.01 -16.08
CA GLY A 194 5.14 -15.46 -17.25
C GLY A 194 3.77 -16.09 -17.53
N ASP A 195 3.18 -16.74 -16.54
CA ASP A 195 1.77 -17.12 -16.56
C ASP A 195 0.89 -16.04 -15.93
N VAL A 196 -0.41 -16.11 -16.22
CA VAL A 196 -1.45 -15.30 -15.58
C VAL A 196 -2.53 -16.21 -15.02
N ILE A 197 -2.93 -15.96 -13.77
CA ILE A 197 -4.08 -16.59 -13.12
C ILE A 197 -5.19 -15.55 -13.00
N HIS A 198 -6.36 -15.87 -13.54
CA HIS A 198 -7.53 -15.01 -13.51
C HIS A 198 -8.32 -15.23 -12.21
N LEU A 199 -8.18 -14.29 -11.27
CA LEU A 199 -8.85 -14.34 -9.97
C LEU A 199 -10.31 -13.87 -10.08
N LEU A 200 -10.58 -12.88 -10.94
CA LEU A 200 -11.92 -12.46 -11.35
C LEU A 200 -11.95 -12.07 -12.83
N PRO A 201 -13.06 -12.34 -13.54
CA PRO A 201 -14.16 -13.23 -13.15
C PRO A 201 -13.67 -14.69 -13.01
N ASN A 202 -14.33 -15.49 -12.17
CA ASN A 202 -13.98 -16.91 -11.97
C ASN A 202 -15.24 -17.80 -11.93
N PRO A 203 -15.12 -19.15 -11.94
CA PRO A 203 -16.28 -20.04 -11.99
C PRO A 203 -17.29 -19.90 -10.84
N LEU A 204 -16.86 -19.42 -9.67
CA LEU A 204 -17.73 -19.17 -8.52
C LEU A 204 -18.28 -17.73 -8.50
N GLU A 205 -17.70 -16.83 -9.28
CA GLU A 205 -18.06 -15.41 -9.35
C GLU A 205 -17.89 -14.88 -10.78
N ILE A 206 -18.86 -15.21 -11.63
CA ILE A 206 -18.79 -14.94 -13.07
C ILE A 206 -18.97 -13.44 -13.38
N SER A 207 -19.73 -12.71 -12.57
CA SER A 207 -20.00 -11.29 -12.84
C SER A 207 -18.84 -10.38 -12.49
N GLY A 208 -18.08 -10.70 -11.44
CA GLY A 208 -17.04 -9.84 -10.86
C GLY A 208 -17.54 -8.43 -10.51
N ARG A 209 -18.86 -8.25 -10.33
CA ARG A 209 -19.47 -6.92 -10.19
C ARG A 209 -19.34 -6.41 -8.75
N VAL A 210 -18.95 -5.15 -8.62
CA VAL A 210 -18.89 -4.41 -7.37
C VAL A 210 -19.68 -3.11 -7.47
N GLU A 211 -20.27 -2.69 -6.35
CA GLU A 211 -20.89 -1.38 -6.23
C GLU A 211 -19.83 -0.29 -6.01
N ALA A 212 -20.19 0.96 -6.27
CA ALA A 212 -19.31 2.11 -6.04
C ALA A 212 -18.79 2.15 -4.59
N ASN A 213 -17.51 2.45 -4.42
CA ASN A 213 -16.80 2.53 -3.13
C ASN A 213 -16.83 1.24 -2.29
N ALA A 214 -17.26 0.11 -2.87
CA ALA A 214 -17.29 -1.16 -2.16
C ALA A 214 -15.87 -1.68 -1.89
N ILE A 215 -15.70 -2.44 -0.80
CA ILE A 215 -14.48 -3.21 -0.55
C ILE A 215 -14.78 -4.67 -0.87
N ARG A 216 -14.11 -5.22 -1.88
CA ARG A 216 -14.18 -6.64 -2.26
C ARG A 216 -12.98 -7.39 -1.71
N ARG A 217 -13.19 -8.30 -0.76
CA ARG A 217 -12.16 -9.24 -0.31
C ARG A 217 -12.11 -10.47 -1.23
N LEU A 218 -10.90 -10.86 -1.62
CA LEU A 218 -10.60 -12.05 -2.44
C LEU A 218 -9.74 -13.04 -1.65
N GLY A 219 -9.88 -14.33 -1.96
CA GLY A 219 -9.00 -15.39 -1.45
C GLY A 219 -9.34 -15.93 -0.06
N GLU A 220 -10.35 -15.39 0.63
CA GLU A 220 -10.69 -15.81 1.99
C GLU A 220 -11.45 -17.16 2.00
N ARG A 221 -10.79 -18.20 2.52
CA ARG A 221 -11.31 -19.58 2.55
C ARG A 221 -12.63 -19.74 3.33
N SER A 222 -12.85 -18.91 4.36
CA SER A 222 -14.05 -18.97 5.22
C SER A 222 -15.31 -18.38 4.58
N ALA A 223 -15.19 -17.65 3.48
CA ALA A 223 -16.31 -16.90 2.88
C ALA A 223 -17.05 -17.69 1.79
N GLY A 224 -16.72 -18.97 1.56
CA GLY A 224 -17.32 -19.81 0.51
C GLY A 224 -16.97 -19.40 -0.92
N GLY A 225 -16.07 -18.42 -1.08
CA GLY A 225 -15.54 -17.99 -2.37
C GLY A 225 -14.34 -18.80 -2.84
N ARG A 226 -13.86 -18.48 -4.05
CA ARG A 226 -12.61 -19.02 -4.59
C ARG A 226 -11.43 -18.57 -3.72
N PHE A 227 -10.50 -19.49 -3.45
CA PHE A 227 -9.25 -19.20 -2.72
C PHE A 227 -8.05 -19.76 -3.48
N TRP A 228 -6.88 -19.18 -3.22
CA TRP A 228 -5.61 -19.53 -3.83
C TRP A 228 -4.54 -19.56 -2.75
N SER A 229 -3.60 -20.49 -2.87
CA SER A 229 -2.46 -20.58 -1.96
C SER A 229 -1.18 -20.32 -2.75
N ILE A 230 -0.22 -19.63 -2.14
CA ILE A 230 1.07 -19.29 -2.76
C ILE A 230 1.87 -20.56 -3.02
N GLY A 231 2.31 -20.74 -4.25
CA GLY A 231 3.10 -21.89 -4.70
C GLY A 231 4.31 -21.44 -5.53
N PRO A 232 5.18 -22.38 -5.91
CA PRO A 232 6.24 -22.09 -6.86
C PRO A 232 5.66 -21.73 -8.25
N PRO A 233 6.39 -20.93 -9.06
CA PRO A 233 7.70 -20.34 -8.74
C PRO A 233 7.60 -19.12 -7.82
N TYR A 234 8.54 -19.04 -6.87
CA TYR A 234 8.62 -17.93 -5.93
C TYR A 234 9.44 -16.77 -6.50
N GLY A 235 9.06 -15.53 -6.16
CA GLY A 235 9.79 -14.35 -6.54
C GLY A 235 8.93 -13.09 -6.45
N HIS A 236 9.17 -12.13 -7.33
CA HIS A 236 8.25 -11.00 -7.49
C HIS A 236 7.13 -11.39 -8.42
N GLU A 237 5.91 -11.10 -7.98
CA GLU A 237 4.67 -11.40 -8.69
C GLU A 237 3.78 -10.17 -8.67
N LEU A 238 2.78 -10.10 -9.54
CA LEU A 238 2.03 -8.88 -9.78
C LEU A 238 0.52 -9.14 -9.78
N ILE A 239 -0.21 -8.47 -8.90
CA ILE A 239 -1.66 -8.34 -9.03
C ILE A 239 -1.94 -7.13 -9.93
N VAL A 240 -2.77 -7.34 -10.95
CA VAL A 240 -3.40 -6.27 -11.73
C VAL A 240 -4.90 -6.31 -11.48
N VAL A 241 -5.48 -5.14 -11.20
CA VAL A 241 -6.93 -4.96 -11.10
C VAL A 241 -7.35 -3.88 -12.08
N ILE A 242 -8.34 -4.19 -12.91
CA ILE A 242 -8.99 -3.23 -13.81
C ILE A 242 -10.47 -3.16 -13.42
N ALA A 243 -10.97 -1.95 -13.19
CA ALA A 243 -12.38 -1.68 -12.94
C ALA A 243 -12.99 -1.00 -14.16
N SER A 244 -13.93 -1.68 -14.82
CA SER A 244 -14.62 -1.17 -16.00
C SER A 244 -16.14 -1.15 -15.79
N PRO A 245 -16.90 -0.17 -16.31
CA PRO A 245 -18.37 -0.15 -16.22
C PRO A 245 -19.06 -1.36 -16.85
N THR A 246 -18.40 -2.03 -17.79
CA THR A 246 -18.88 -3.23 -18.48
C THR A 246 -17.81 -4.33 -18.45
N PRO A 247 -18.16 -5.62 -18.56
CA PRO A 247 -17.16 -6.68 -18.63
C PRO A 247 -16.16 -6.44 -19.78
N LEU A 248 -14.86 -6.62 -19.51
CA LEU A 248 -13.81 -6.46 -20.53
C LEU A 248 -13.86 -7.56 -21.61
N PHE A 249 -14.26 -8.76 -21.21
CA PHE A 249 -14.36 -9.91 -22.10
C PHE A 249 -15.81 -10.39 -22.22
N PRO A 250 -16.25 -10.84 -23.42
CA PRO A 250 -17.60 -11.35 -23.63
C PRO A 250 -17.82 -12.74 -23.01
N SER A 251 -16.74 -13.48 -22.75
CA SER A 251 -16.75 -14.79 -22.10
C SER A 251 -15.62 -14.88 -21.09
N PRO A 252 -15.77 -15.66 -20.01
CA PRO A 252 -14.69 -15.90 -19.05
C PRO A 252 -13.42 -16.43 -19.75
N ARG A 253 -12.26 -15.99 -19.25
CA ARG A 253 -10.97 -16.56 -19.62
C ARG A 253 -10.79 -17.93 -18.94
N PRO A 254 -9.90 -18.81 -19.44
CA PRO A 254 -9.38 -19.93 -18.66
C PRO A 254 -8.90 -19.44 -17.28
N GLU A 255 -8.83 -20.31 -16.28
CA GLU A 255 -8.34 -19.87 -14.96
C GLU A 255 -6.86 -19.49 -14.99
N ALA A 256 -6.06 -20.22 -15.76
CA ALA A 256 -4.66 -19.92 -15.97
C ALA A 256 -4.32 -20.06 -17.45
N GLU A 257 -3.49 -19.17 -17.96
CA GLU A 257 -2.94 -19.20 -19.31
C GLU A 257 -1.60 -18.45 -19.36
N ALA A 258 -0.84 -18.64 -20.45
CA ALA A 258 0.41 -17.90 -20.64
C ALA A 258 0.12 -16.40 -20.84
N ALA A 259 0.83 -15.53 -20.13
CA ALA A 259 0.64 -14.08 -20.22
C ALA A 259 0.83 -13.58 -21.67
N ALA A 260 1.78 -14.15 -22.42
CA ALA A 260 2.00 -13.82 -23.82
C ALA A 260 0.79 -14.09 -24.73
N SER A 261 -0.10 -15.01 -24.35
CA SER A 261 -1.37 -15.27 -25.07
C SER A 261 -2.48 -14.33 -24.62
N TYR A 262 -2.48 -13.95 -23.35
CA TYR A 262 -3.50 -13.09 -22.75
C TYR A 262 -3.32 -11.60 -23.10
N LEU A 263 -2.10 -11.07 -23.02
CA LEU A 263 -1.81 -9.64 -23.13
C LEU A 263 -2.29 -9.00 -24.46
N PRO A 264 -2.18 -9.66 -25.63
CA PRO A 264 -2.78 -9.15 -26.87
C PRO A 264 -4.31 -9.02 -26.80
N ALA A 265 -4.99 -9.98 -26.17
CA ALA A 265 -6.44 -9.94 -26.00
C ALA A 265 -6.85 -8.88 -24.98
N LEU A 266 -6.09 -8.73 -23.89
CA LEU A 266 -6.31 -7.65 -22.91
C LEU A 266 -6.15 -6.28 -23.55
N LYS A 267 -5.11 -6.09 -24.39
CA LYS A 267 -4.91 -4.84 -25.13
C LYS A 267 -6.13 -4.49 -25.98
N GLN A 268 -6.62 -5.44 -26.78
CA GLN A 268 -7.80 -5.22 -27.60
C GLN A 268 -9.05 -4.88 -26.77
N ALA A 269 -9.24 -5.56 -25.62
CA ALA A 269 -10.34 -5.27 -24.72
C ALA A 269 -10.25 -3.86 -24.12
N LEU A 270 -9.05 -3.41 -23.74
CA LEU A 270 -8.81 -2.07 -23.19
C LEU A 270 -8.99 -0.96 -24.23
N GLU A 271 -8.61 -1.20 -25.49
CA GLU A 271 -8.86 -0.26 -26.60
C GLU A 271 -10.36 -0.03 -26.86
N ALA A 272 -11.19 -1.04 -26.56
CA ALA A 272 -12.65 -0.98 -26.68
C ALA A 272 -13.37 -0.60 -25.37
N ALA A 273 -12.64 -0.47 -24.26
CA ALA A 273 -13.21 -0.25 -22.95
C ALA A 273 -13.78 1.18 -22.79
N ALA A 274 -14.71 1.35 -21.84
CA ALA A 274 -15.27 2.65 -21.55
C ALA A 274 -14.18 3.62 -21.04
N PRO A 275 -14.23 4.93 -21.37
CA PRO A 275 -13.23 5.91 -20.92
C PRO A 275 -13.09 6.05 -19.40
N THR A 276 -14.10 5.63 -18.64
CA THR A 276 -14.08 5.61 -17.17
C THR A 276 -13.35 4.41 -16.58
N THR A 277 -12.86 3.49 -17.43
CA THR A 277 -12.10 2.32 -16.97
C THR A 277 -10.78 2.77 -16.33
N VAL A 278 -10.50 2.26 -15.14
CA VAL A 278 -9.27 2.55 -14.39
C VAL A 278 -8.59 1.27 -13.95
N ALA A 279 -7.29 1.37 -13.66
CA ALA A 279 -6.49 0.22 -13.27
C ALA A 279 -5.60 0.54 -12.07
N SER A 280 -5.28 -0.51 -11.32
CA SER A 280 -4.34 -0.50 -10.21
C SER A 280 -3.49 -1.75 -10.30
N ALA A 281 -2.27 -1.67 -9.79
CA ALA A 281 -1.35 -2.80 -9.75
C ALA A 281 -0.65 -2.84 -8.40
N ARG A 282 -0.26 -4.04 -7.98
CA ARG A 282 0.47 -4.22 -6.74
C ARG A 282 1.43 -5.38 -6.86
N PHE A 283 2.71 -5.10 -6.66
CA PHE A 283 3.70 -6.15 -6.53
C PHE A 283 3.60 -6.90 -5.19
N LEU A 284 3.91 -8.17 -5.28
CA LEU A 284 4.04 -9.13 -4.18
C LEU A 284 5.43 -9.74 -4.22
N LYS A 285 5.93 -10.14 -3.06
CA LYS A 285 7.13 -10.96 -2.95
C LYS A 285 6.73 -12.31 -2.38
N THR A 286 6.92 -13.38 -3.13
CA THR A 286 6.67 -14.74 -2.67
C THR A 286 8.00 -15.46 -2.42
N LYS A 287 8.02 -16.30 -1.39
CA LYS A 287 9.22 -17.08 -1.03
C LYS A 287 8.84 -18.46 -0.55
N ALA A 288 9.81 -19.36 -0.57
CA ALA A 288 9.65 -20.69 0.01
C ALA A 288 9.31 -20.61 1.52
N PRO A 289 8.60 -21.60 2.07
CA PRO A 289 8.24 -21.66 3.50
C PRO A 289 9.43 -21.62 4.46
#